data_AF-A0A2M8DAV5-F1
#
_entry.id   AF-A0A2M8DAV5-F1
#
_cell.length_a   1.000
_cell.length_b   1.000
_cell.length_c   1.000
_cell.angle_alpha   90.00
_cell.angle_beta   90.00
_cell.angle_gamma   90.00
#
_symmetry.space_group_name_H-M   'P 1'
#
loop_
_entity.id
_entity.type
_entity.pdbx_description
1 polymer ?
#
loop_
_entity_poly.entity_id
_entity_poly.type
_entity_poly.pdbx_seq_one_letter_code
_entity_poly.pdbx_strand_id
1 'polypeptide(L)'
;IDPPYNTGGDAETFTYNNNFKHSTWLTFIKNRLEIAKEMLREDGFIAITIDHVELFYLGVLADITFGRENRVGIVSIVHKPEGRNQEKFFGTSNEFMLIYSKNKDRADFNRVILDKKQKDKFGEIDDNGKYRLKNFIRLTDGKYSLKENKPIYYYPIYISKDLKQFSLQNISGYKEIFPITDKGIARTWKTRGDTFMKLVNKGEIEAKQENNIVIYEKLREDQVIKTHWIKKEYHAYHFGTKLLEQVLGRKAFSFPKSLYAVLDTLKLMTSDNDIILDFHAGSGTTGHATLVLNKEDGGNRKFILIEQLDEHIEICIERNQKVLKQESIVDNFIYLKLSKWNEEAKEKILKVKNLNELIKLFDELYERYFLNYNVKTKEFKEKIIKEEGFKKLSLDQQKKLFIEMLDMNQMYVNFSEREDKKYHLSSEDIKLSEQFYQ
;
A
#
# COMPACT_ATOMS: atom_id res chain seq x y z
N ILE A 1 -0.50 0.19 4.10
CA ILE A 1 -0.22 -0.09 5.52
C ILE A 1 -0.85 -1.41 5.94
N ASP A 2 -0.19 -2.12 6.84
CA ASP A 2 -0.65 -3.38 7.43
C ASP A 2 -0.73 -3.28 8.97
N PRO A 3 -1.81 -2.66 9.51
CA PRO A 3 -1.97 -2.48 10.96
C PRO A 3 -2.20 -3.81 11.69
N PRO A 4 -2.12 -3.85 13.03
CA PRO A 4 -2.54 -5.01 13.82
C PRO A 4 -4.02 -5.32 13.61
N TYR A 5 -4.36 -6.58 13.35
CA TYR A 5 -5.73 -7.01 13.01
C TYR A 5 -6.62 -7.24 14.24
N ASN A 6 -6.05 -7.22 15.45
CA ASN A 6 -6.77 -7.37 16.72
C ASN A 6 -7.51 -8.70 16.88
N THR A 7 -6.93 -9.80 16.39
CA THR A 7 -7.59 -11.12 16.31
C THR A 7 -7.71 -11.89 17.62
N GLY A 8 -7.11 -11.42 18.71
CA GLY A 8 -7.27 -12.01 20.05
C GLY A 8 -6.69 -13.42 20.26
N GLY A 9 -5.74 -13.90 19.44
CA GLY A 9 -5.10 -15.23 19.60
C GLY A 9 -3.77 -15.41 18.83
N ASP A 10 -2.99 -16.45 19.23
CA ASP A 10 -1.71 -17.10 18.76
C ASP A 10 -0.67 -16.40 17.88
N ALA A 11 -0.97 -15.26 17.25
CA ALA A 11 0.00 -14.37 16.63
C ALA A 11 0.72 -13.48 17.66
N GLU A 12 0.57 -13.78 18.96
CA GLU A 12 1.45 -13.27 20.01
C GLU A 12 2.87 -13.77 19.75
N THR A 13 3.64 -12.93 19.07
CA THR A 13 5.05 -12.82 19.45
C THR A 13 5.09 -11.94 20.69
N PHE A 14 6.06 -12.16 21.59
CA PHE A 14 6.24 -11.38 22.82
C PHE A 14 6.25 -9.84 22.58
N THR A 15 6.43 -9.41 21.33
CA THR A 15 6.60 -8.03 20.88
C THR A 15 5.38 -7.43 20.15
N TYR A 16 4.41 -8.20 19.63
CA TYR A 16 3.30 -7.68 18.81
C TYR A 16 1.92 -7.81 19.49
N ASN A 17 1.33 -6.69 19.90
CA ASN A 17 0.03 -6.68 20.59
C ASN A 17 -1.15 -6.81 19.60
N ASN A 18 -1.90 -7.91 19.70
CA ASN A 18 -3.12 -8.17 18.92
C ASN A 18 -4.38 -8.29 19.80
N ASN A 19 -4.34 -7.74 21.01
CA ASN A 19 -5.42 -7.84 21.99
C ASN A 19 -5.78 -6.46 22.57
N PHE A 20 -5.87 -5.46 21.70
CA PHE A 20 -6.36 -4.15 22.08
C PHE A 20 -7.84 -4.27 22.45
N LYS A 21 -8.26 -3.54 23.50
CA LYS A 21 -9.67 -3.19 23.62
C LYS A 21 -10.07 -2.45 22.34
N HIS A 22 -11.23 -2.77 21.79
CA HIS A 22 -11.69 -2.22 20.53
C HIS A 22 -11.63 -0.68 20.48
N SER A 23 -12.02 0.02 21.56
CA SER A 23 -11.91 1.48 21.66
C SER A 23 -10.47 2.00 21.62
N THR A 24 -9.53 1.27 22.23
CA THR A 24 -8.10 1.57 22.17
C THR A 24 -7.56 1.37 20.76
N TRP A 25 -7.95 0.28 20.08
CA TRP A 25 -7.56 0.02 18.69
C TRP A 25 -8.06 1.13 17.75
N LEU A 26 -9.33 1.51 17.88
CA LEU A 26 -9.91 2.61 17.10
C LEU A 26 -9.17 3.93 17.31
N THR A 27 -8.86 4.29 18.56
CA THR A 27 -8.10 5.51 18.86
C THR A 27 -6.69 5.44 18.26
N PHE A 28 -6.03 4.28 18.38
CA PHE A 28 -4.70 4.03 17.84
C PHE A 28 -4.65 4.21 16.32
N ILE A 29 -5.62 3.68 15.58
CA ILE A 29 -5.70 3.80 14.13
C ILE A 29 -6.16 5.20 13.70
N LYS A 30 -7.17 5.79 14.38
CA LYS A 30 -7.72 7.11 14.04
C LYS A 30 -6.64 8.16 13.95
N ASN A 31 -5.84 8.30 15.02
CA ASN A 31 -4.81 9.33 15.11
C ASN A 31 -3.78 9.21 13.96
N ARG A 32 -3.52 7.99 13.48
CA ARG A 32 -2.59 7.74 12.37
C ARG A 32 -3.21 8.04 11.02
N LEU A 33 -4.48 7.68 10.81
CA LEU A 33 -5.17 7.96 9.55
C LEU A 33 -5.40 9.46 9.34
N GLU A 34 -5.64 10.22 10.41
CA GLU A 34 -5.77 11.68 10.35
C GLU A 34 -4.48 12.32 9.82
N ILE A 35 -3.33 11.99 10.40
CA ILE A 35 -2.02 12.48 9.91
C ILE A 35 -1.72 11.96 8.50
N ALA A 36 -2.02 10.70 8.20
CA ALA A 36 -1.81 10.15 6.86
C ALA A 36 -2.60 10.93 5.79
N LYS A 37 -3.84 11.35 6.08
CA LYS A 37 -4.64 12.18 5.17
C LYS A 37 -3.99 13.54 4.92
N GLU A 38 -3.43 14.17 5.96
CA GLU A 38 -2.72 15.44 5.82
C GLU A 38 -1.51 15.30 4.88
N MET A 39 -0.74 14.22 5.02
CA MET A 39 0.45 13.94 4.22
C MET A 39 0.19 13.50 2.77
N LEU A 40 -1.00 12.97 2.46
CA LEU A 40 -1.32 12.53 1.10
C LEU A 40 -1.39 13.70 0.11
N ARG A 41 -0.92 13.48 -1.12
CA ARG A 41 -1.20 14.37 -2.27
C ARG A 41 -2.69 14.29 -2.63
N GLU A 42 -3.23 15.30 -3.31
CA GLU A 42 -4.66 15.37 -3.65
C GLU A 42 -5.14 14.17 -4.49
N ASP A 43 -4.32 13.70 -5.41
CA ASP A 43 -4.50 12.50 -6.24
C ASP A 43 -3.92 11.22 -5.60
N GLY A 44 -3.46 11.31 -4.35
CA GLY A 44 -2.83 10.20 -3.63
C GLY A 44 -3.84 9.17 -3.10
N PHE A 45 -3.36 7.93 -2.97
CA PHE A 45 -4.14 6.81 -2.43
C PHE A 45 -3.58 6.32 -1.09
N ILE A 46 -4.46 5.76 -0.26
CA ILE A 46 -4.09 4.93 0.88
C ILE A 46 -4.73 3.55 0.74
N ALA A 47 -3.92 2.52 0.94
CA ALA A 47 -4.34 1.13 1.01
C ALA A 47 -4.12 0.59 2.42
N ILE A 48 -5.18 0.06 3.04
CA ILE A 48 -5.18 -0.45 4.41
C ILE A 48 -5.62 -1.91 4.38
N THR A 49 -4.75 -2.83 4.76
CA THR A 49 -5.11 -4.25 4.86
C THR A 49 -5.69 -4.58 6.23
N ILE A 50 -6.69 -5.45 6.27
CA ILE A 50 -7.36 -5.91 7.49
C ILE A 50 -8.00 -7.27 7.25
N ASP A 51 -8.22 -8.05 8.30
CA ASP A 51 -9.12 -9.20 8.22
C ASP A 51 -10.57 -8.80 8.56
N HIS A 52 -11.42 -9.80 8.79
CA HIS A 52 -12.84 -9.56 9.07
C HIS A 52 -13.14 -9.01 10.47
N VAL A 53 -12.20 -9.06 11.42
CA VAL A 53 -12.44 -8.74 12.83
C VAL A 53 -12.72 -7.24 12.99
N GLU A 54 -11.83 -6.40 12.48
CA GLU A 54 -11.95 -4.94 12.58
C GLU A 54 -12.45 -4.26 11.29
N LEU A 55 -12.80 -5.05 10.27
CA LEU A 55 -13.16 -4.58 8.92
C LEU A 55 -14.20 -3.45 8.92
N PHE A 56 -15.34 -3.66 9.58
CA PHE A 56 -16.45 -2.73 9.52
C PHE A 56 -16.14 -1.44 10.27
N TYR A 57 -15.46 -1.55 11.40
CA TYR A 57 -15.09 -0.41 12.24
C TYR A 57 -14.01 0.42 11.59
N LEU A 58 -13.00 -0.21 11.00
CA LEU A 58 -12.02 0.46 10.14
C LEU A 58 -12.70 1.15 8.95
N GLY A 59 -13.69 0.51 8.34
CA GLY A 59 -14.46 1.07 7.23
C GLY A 59 -15.20 2.36 7.62
N VAL A 60 -15.86 2.38 8.78
CA VAL A 60 -16.53 3.57 9.34
C VAL A 60 -15.50 4.65 9.67
N LEU A 61 -14.40 4.29 10.32
CA LEU A 61 -13.35 5.23 10.69
C LEU A 61 -12.69 5.87 9.46
N ALA A 62 -12.42 5.07 8.43
CA ALA A 62 -11.86 5.57 7.17
C ALA A 62 -12.87 6.44 6.40
N ASP A 63 -14.17 6.13 6.43
CA ASP A 63 -15.21 7.02 5.86
C ASP A 63 -15.23 8.39 6.53
N ILE A 64 -15.15 8.42 7.86
CA ILE A 64 -15.11 9.67 8.62
C ILE A 64 -13.82 10.45 8.31
N THR A 65 -12.70 9.76 8.18
CA THR A 65 -11.40 10.39 7.96
C THR A 65 -11.27 10.92 6.54
N PHE A 66 -11.46 10.08 5.52
CA PHE A 66 -11.20 10.41 4.11
C PHE A 66 -12.42 10.95 3.35
N GLY A 67 -13.64 10.78 3.89
CA GLY A 67 -14.88 11.00 3.17
C GLY A 67 -15.32 9.73 2.46
N ARG A 68 -16.60 9.36 2.60
CA ARG A 68 -17.15 8.12 2.00
C ARG A 68 -17.12 8.17 0.47
N GLU A 69 -17.33 9.34 -0.09
CA GLU A 69 -17.24 9.62 -1.52
C GLU A 69 -15.85 9.33 -2.08
N ASN A 70 -14.79 9.48 -1.26
CA ASN A 70 -13.42 9.21 -1.64
C ASN A 70 -13.00 7.73 -1.50
N ARG A 71 -13.94 6.86 -1.08
CA ARG A 71 -13.74 5.41 -1.11
C ARG A 71 -13.62 4.95 -2.57
N VAL A 72 -12.48 4.36 -2.88
CA VAL A 72 -12.18 3.83 -4.22
C VAL A 72 -12.73 2.41 -4.32
N GLY A 73 -12.50 1.58 -3.32
CA GLY A 73 -13.03 0.22 -3.28
C GLY A 73 -12.58 -0.58 -2.07
N ILE A 74 -13.15 -1.78 -1.94
CA ILE A 74 -12.74 -2.81 -0.98
C ILE A 74 -12.37 -4.03 -1.79
N VAL A 75 -11.11 -4.45 -1.68
CA VAL A 75 -10.55 -5.59 -2.40
C VAL A 75 -10.44 -6.77 -1.46
N SER A 76 -10.96 -7.93 -1.84
CA SER A 76 -10.72 -9.20 -1.16
C SER A 76 -9.49 -9.86 -1.78
N ILE A 77 -8.45 -10.10 -0.98
CA ILE A 77 -7.20 -10.73 -1.39
C ILE A 77 -7.17 -12.15 -0.85
N VAL A 78 -7.23 -13.14 -1.73
CA VAL A 78 -7.11 -14.56 -1.37
C VAL A 78 -5.64 -14.88 -1.15
N HIS A 79 -5.21 -14.82 0.12
CA HIS A 79 -3.82 -15.01 0.53
C HIS A 79 -3.52 -16.42 1.07
N LYS A 80 -4.55 -17.23 1.30
CA LYS A 80 -4.45 -18.63 1.73
C LYS A 80 -5.62 -19.42 1.13
N PRO A 81 -5.56 -19.79 -0.17
CA PRO A 81 -6.67 -20.43 -0.88
C PRO A 81 -7.22 -21.69 -0.20
N GLU A 82 -6.38 -22.41 0.53
CA GLU A 82 -6.72 -23.64 1.28
C GLU A 82 -7.53 -23.35 2.54
N GLY A 83 -7.59 -22.09 2.97
CA GLY A 83 -8.23 -21.67 4.22
C GLY A 83 -7.35 -21.91 5.46
N ARG A 84 -7.66 -21.23 6.55
CA ARG A 84 -7.10 -21.58 7.87
C ARG A 84 -7.73 -22.88 8.37
N ASN A 85 -6.88 -23.80 8.79
CA ASN A 85 -7.29 -25.06 9.41
C ASN A 85 -7.84 -24.79 10.83
N GLN A 86 -8.69 -25.69 11.32
CA GLN A 86 -9.22 -25.68 12.70
C GLN A 86 -10.17 -24.52 13.04
N GLU A 87 -10.67 -23.79 12.05
CA GLU A 87 -11.76 -22.83 12.23
C GLU A 87 -13.09 -23.58 12.45
N LYS A 88 -13.90 -23.12 13.41
CA LYS A 88 -15.20 -23.76 13.75
C LYS A 88 -16.24 -23.65 12.63
N PHE A 89 -16.21 -22.57 11.86
CA PHE A 89 -17.21 -22.28 10.83
C PHE A 89 -16.58 -22.13 9.45
N PHE A 90 -15.92 -21.01 9.17
CA PHE A 90 -15.30 -20.73 7.88
C PHE A 90 -13.78 -20.74 7.98
N GLY A 91 -13.14 -21.59 7.18
CA GLY A 91 -11.69 -21.55 7.00
C GLY A 91 -11.28 -20.26 6.27
N THR A 92 -10.87 -19.24 7.03
CA THR A 92 -10.56 -17.92 6.47
C THR A 92 -9.43 -18.05 5.43
N SER A 93 -9.71 -17.68 4.19
CA SER A 93 -8.79 -17.80 3.04
C SER A 93 -8.35 -16.46 2.46
N ASN A 94 -9.04 -15.39 2.84
CA ASN A 94 -8.82 -14.05 2.33
C ASN A 94 -8.65 -13.02 3.44
N GLU A 95 -8.02 -11.91 3.07
CA GLU A 95 -8.06 -10.65 3.82
C GLU A 95 -8.73 -9.58 2.96
N PHE A 96 -8.87 -8.38 3.50
CA PHE A 96 -9.46 -7.23 2.82
C PHE A 96 -8.44 -6.10 2.73
N MET A 97 -8.51 -5.34 1.64
CA MET A 97 -7.74 -4.11 1.43
C MET A 97 -8.72 -2.99 1.11
N LEU A 98 -8.80 -2.01 2.01
CA LEU A 98 -9.60 -0.81 1.85
C LEU A 98 -8.76 0.23 1.14
N ILE A 99 -9.29 0.76 0.03
CA ILE A 99 -8.62 1.78 -0.77
C ILE A 99 -9.43 3.07 -0.70
N TYR A 100 -8.77 4.14 -0.26
CA TYR A 100 -9.28 5.51 -0.30
C TYR A 100 -8.32 6.38 -1.09
N SER A 101 -8.86 7.43 -1.69
CA SER A 101 -8.09 8.54 -2.26
C SER A 101 -8.21 9.75 -1.34
N LYS A 102 -7.31 10.73 -1.44
CA LYS A 102 -7.52 12.03 -0.79
C LYS A 102 -8.64 12.80 -1.47
N ASN A 103 -8.63 12.81 -2.80
CA ASN A 103 -9.67 13.39 -3.64
C ASN A 103 -9.90 12.50 -4.88
N LYS A 104 -11.04 11.81 -4.91
CA LYS A 104 -11.36 10.83 -5.96
C LYS A 104 -11.53 11.44 -7.35
N ASP A 105 -11.88 12.72 -7.43
CA ASP A 105 -12.01 13.42 -8.71
C ASP A 105 -10.66 13.77 -9.34
N ARG A 106 -9.57 13.70 -8.55
CA ARG A 106 -8.20 13.96 -9.00
C ARG A 106 -7.33 12.71 -9.10
N ALA A 107 -7.74 11.64 -8.42
CA ALA A 107 -7.00 10.40 -8.37
C ALA A 107 -7.36 9.49 -9.56
N ASP A 108 -6.36 8.93 -10.22
CA ASP A 108 -6.55 7.93 -11.28
C ASP A 108 -5.59 6.75 -11.05
N PHE A 109 -6.04 5.54 -11.36
CA PHE A 109 -5.14 4.40 -11.36
C PHE A 109 -4.31 4.39 -12.63
N ASN A 110 -3.08 3.88 -12.51
CA ASN A 110 -2.29 3.60 -13.69
C ASN A 110 -2.98 2.54 -14.56
N ARG A 111 -2.91 2.75 -15.88
CA ARG A 111 -3.35 1.76 -16.86
C ARG A 111 -2.27 0.69 -17.00
N VAL A 112 -2.43 -0.38 -16.23
CA VAL A 112 -1.48 -1.48 -16.17
C VAL A 112 -2.18 -2.82 -16.30
N ILE A 113 -1.49 -3.79 -16.89
CA ILE A 113 -1.91 -5.19 -16.85
C ILE A 113 -1.12 -5.90 -15.76
N LEU A 114 -1.85 -6.38 -14.76
CA LEU A 114 -1.24 -7.09 -13.63
C LEU A 114 -0.94 -8.56 -13.98
N ASP A 115 -1.61 -9.13 -14.98
CA ASP A 115 -1.40 -10.51 -15.43
C ASP A 115 -0.36 -10.59 -16.56
N LYS A 116 0.81 -11.20 -16.27
CA LYS A 116 1.90 -11.38 -17.25
C LYS A 116 1.42 -12.02 -18.56
N LYS A 117 0.54 -13.03 -18.51
CA LYS A 117 0.03 -13.72 -19.71
C LYS A 117 -0.87 -12.81 -20.56
N GLN A 118 -1.51 -11.83 -19.93
CA GLN A 118 -2.27 -10.82 -20.67
C GLN A 118 -1.36 -9.74 -21.22
N LYS A 119 -0.32 -9.35 -20.46
CA LYS A 119 0.68 -8.36 -20.86
C LYS A 119 1.39 -8.78 -22.14
N ASP A 120 1.77 -10.05 -22.25
CA ASP A 120 2.43 -10.62 -23.44
C ASP A 120 1.59 -10.53 -24.73
N LYS A 121 0.27 -10.25 -24.62
CA LYS A 121 -0.60 -10.04 -25.78
C LYS A 121 -0.47 -8.65 -26.39
N PHE A 122 0.17 -7.70 -25.71
CA PHE A 122 0.35 -6.30 -26.12
C PHE A 122 1.78 -6.08 -26.62
N GLY A 123 2.06 -6.60 -27.82
CA GLY A 123 3.39 -6.58 -28.43
C GLY A 123 3.69 -5.35 -29.29
N GLU A 124 2.68 -4.56 -29.66
CA GLU A 124 2.85 -3.38 -30.52
C GLU A 124 2.99 -2.10 -29.68
N ILE A 125 3.73 -1.10 -30.16
CA ILE A 125 3.98 0.18 -29.47
C ILE A 125 3.80 1.32 -30.47
N ASP A 126 3.07 2.37 -30.07
CA ASP A 126 3.04 3.67 -30.74
C ASP A 126 3.21 4.81 -29.71
N ASP A 127 3.04 6.07 -30.14
CA ASP A 127 3.17 7.26 -29.28
C ASP A 127 2.21 7.26 -28.07
N ASN A 128 1.13 6.49 -28.13
CA ASN A 128 0.14 6.33 -27.05
C ASN A 128 0.38 5.06 -26.21
N GLY A 129 1.55 4.42 -26.36
CA GLY A 129 1.98 3.27 -25.57
C GLY A 129 1.66 1.90 -26.18
N LYS A 130 1.79 0.86 -25.35
CA LYS A 130 1.60 -0.53 -25.78
C LYS A 130 0.14 -0.84 -26.15
N TYR A 131 -0.04 -1.57 -27.24
CA TYR A 131 -1.36 -1.98 -27.70
C TYR A 131 -1.35 -3.39 -28.30
N ARG A 132 -2.56 -3.91 -28.50
CA ARG A 132 -2.81 -5.10 -29.32
C ARG A 132 -3.97 -4.85 -30.25
N LEU A 133 -3.89 -5.44 -31.43
CA LEU A 133 -4.96 -5.34 -32.41
C LEU A 133 -6.08 -6.33 -32.08
N LYS A 134 -7.31 -5.83 -32.07
CA LYS A 134 -8.51 -6.65 -31.98
C LYS A 134 -9.43 -6.31 -33.14
N ASN A 135 -9.79 -7.33 -33.92
CA ASN A 135 -10.71 -7.16 -35.06
C ASN A 135 -11.94 -6.34 -34.63
N PHE A 136 -12.28 -5.31 -35.42
CA PHE A 136 -13.34 -4.36 -35.11
C PHE A 136 -14.75 -4.93 -35.32
N ILE A 137 -14.85 -6.08 -35.99
CA ILE A 137 -16.08 -6.88 -36.06
C ILE A 137 -16.35 -7.53 -34.70
N ARG A 138 -17.62 -7.53 -34.25
CA ARG A 138 -18.06 -8.26 -33.05
C ARG A 138 -18.08 -9.78 -33.31
N LEU A 139 -17.00 -10.47 -32.95
CA LEU A 139 -16.89 -11.93 -33.15
C LEU A 139 -17.43 -12.77 -31.98
N THR A 140 -17.43 -12.24 -30.75
CA THR A 140 -17.65 -13.01 -29.52
C THR A 140 -19.10 -13.18 -29.07
N ASP A 141 -20.05 -12.43 -29.64
CA ASP A 141 -21.42 -12.34 -29.09
C ASP A 141 -22.40 -13.30 -29.80
N GLY A 142 -21.89 -14.32 -30.50
CA GLY A 142 -22.72 -15.31 -31.20
C GLY A 142 -23.79 -14.67 -32.10
N LYS A 143 -25.03 -15.17 -32.00
CA LYS A 143 -26.18 -14.66 -32.78
C LYS A 143 -26.46 -13.16 -32.56
N TYR A 144 -26.16 -12.61 -31.38
CA TYR A 144 -26.45 -11.21 -31.04
C TYR A 144 -25.56 -10.19 -31.76
N SER A 145 -24.53 -10.65 -32.48
CA SER A 145 -23.65 -9.80 -33.29
C SER A 145 -24.01 -9.78 -34.78
N LEU A 146 -25.04 -10.53 -35.19
CA LEU A 146 -25.50 -10.55 -36.58
C LEU A 146 -26.20 -9.24 -36.93
N LYS A 147 -26.14 -8.87 -38.22
CA LYS A 147 -26.76 -7.66 -38.77
C LYS A 147 -28.23 -7.55 -38.39
N GLU A 148 -28.98 -8.65 -38.42
CA GLU A 148 -30.43 -8.66 -38.19
C GLU A 148 -30.77 -8.24 -36.74
N ASN A 149 -29.89 -8.56 -35.79
CA ASN A 149 -30.11 -8.30 -34.37
C ASN A 149 -29.63 -6.90 -33.94
N LYS A 150 -28.72 -6.27 -34.70
CA LYS A 150 -28.13 -4.97 -34.38
C LYS A 150 -27.91 -4.14 -35.66
N PRO A 151 -28.96 -3.81 -36.42
CA PRO A 151 -28.83 -3.21 -37.76
C PRO A 151 -28.11 -1.85 -37.74
N ILE A 152 -28.27 -1.07 -36.68
CA ILE A 152 -27.61 0.25 -36.51
C ILE A 152 -26.07 0.12 -36.48
N TYR A 153 -25.53 -1.05 -36.15
CA TYR A 153 -24.08 -1.33 -36.11
C TYR A 153 -23.57 -1.96 -37.41
N TYR A 154 -24.43 -2.11 -38.42
CA TYR A 154 -24.08 -2.55 -39.76
C TYR A 154 -24.13 -1.36 -40.72
N TYR A 155 -22.99 -0.75 -40.98
CA TYR A 155 -22.85 0.40 -41.88
C TYR A 155 -21.55 0.29 -42.67
N PRO A 156 -21.47 0.89 -43.87
CA PRO A 156 -20.23 0.91 -44.64
C PRO A 156 -19.19 1.82 -43.97
N ILE A 157 -17.95 1.37 -43.94
CA ILE A 157 -16.78 2.20 -43.67
C ILE A 157 -16.01 2.34 -44.98
N TYR A 158 -15.75 3.58 -45.38
CA TYR A 158 -14.98 3.90 -46.57
C TYR A 158 -13.54 4.16 -46.18
N ILE A 159 -12.59 3.51 -46.85
CA ILE A 159 -11.16 3.61 -46.54
C ILE A 159 -10.33 4.01 -47.76
N SER A 160 -9.36 4.91 -47.56
CA SER A 160 -8.43 5.34 -48.61
C SER A 160 -7.55 4.19 -49.10
N LYS A 161 -6.99 4.31 -50.32
CA LYS A 161 -6.14 3.27 -50.91
C LYS A 161 -4.88 2.95 -50.09
N ASP A 162 -4.36 3.94 -49.36
CA ASP A 162 -3.20 3.79 -48.47
C ASP A 162 -3.56 3.28 -47.06
N LEU A 163 -4.86 3.01 -46.81
CA LEU A 163 -5.41 2.50 -45.55
C LEU A 163 -5.29 3.43 -44.33
N LYS A 164 -4.97 4.71 -44.55
CA LYS A 164 -4.74 5.68 -43.46
C LYS A 164 -5.94 6.54 -43.12
N GLN A 165 -6.87 6.73 -44.05
CA GLN A 165 -8.00 7.64 -43.87
C GLN A 165 -9.32 6.87 -43.94
N PHE A 166 -10.23 7.21 -43.03
CA PHE A 166 -11.53 6.58 -42.88
C PHE A 166 -12.64 7.62 -43.02
N SER A 167 -13.77 7.20 -43.60
CA SER A 167 -14.97 8.01 -43.75
C SER A 167 -16.23 7.16 -43.59
N LEU A 168 -17.31 7.78 -43.12
CA LEU A 168 -18.65 7.20 -43.11
C LEU A 168 -19.48 7.61 -44.33
N GLN A 169 -18.96 8.53 -45.14
CA GLN A 169 -19.56 8.97 -46.39
C GLN A 169 -18.77 8.41 -47.57
N ASN A 170 -19.47 8.12 -48.66
CA ASN A 170 -18.83 7.65 -49.88
C ASN A 170 -17.94 8.75 -50.47
N ILE A 171 -16.64 8.45 -50.58
CA ILE A 171 -15.63 9.33 -51.18
C ILE A 171 -15.06 8.60 -52.39
N SER A 172 -14.99 9.29 -53.53
CA SER A 172 -14.46 8.71 -54.77
C SER A 172 -13.04 8.15 -54.56
N GLY A 173 -12.84 6.90 -54.99
CA GLY A 173 -11.56 6.20 -54.88
C GLY A 173 -11.31 5.51 -53.54
N TYR A 174 -12.20 5.66 -52.55
CA TYR A 174 -12.15 4.90 -51.29
C TYR A 174 -12.82 3.54 -51.50
N LYS A 175 -12.32 2.52 -50.80
CA LYS A 175 -12.92 1.17 -50.79
C LYS A 175 -14.00 1.11 -49.72
N GLU A 176 -15.14 0.53 -50.07
CA GLU A 176 -16.26 0.31 -49.13
C GLU A 176 -16.09 -1.03 -48.41
N ILE A 177 -16.19 -1.01 -47.07
CA ILE A 177 -16.02 -2.20 -46.21
C ILE A 177 -17.24 -2.38 -45.32
N PHE A 178 -17.75 -3.61 -45.27
CA PHE A 178 -18.80 -4.06 -44.35
C PHE A 178 -18.26 -5.04 -43.31
N PRO A 179 -18.91 -5.21 -42.15
CA PRO A 179 -18.48 -6.15 -41.11
C PRO A 179 -18.85 -7.59 -41.49
N ILE A 180 -18.22 -8.11 -42.53
CA ILE A 180 -18.42 -9.45 -43.06
C ILE A 180 -17.18 -10.28 -42.72
N THR A 181 -17.37 -11.45 -42.11
CA THR A 181 -16.25 -12.34 -41.78
C THR A 181 -15.71 -13.04 -43.03
N ASP A 182 -14.52 -13.65 -42.95
CA ASP A 182 -13.94 -14.44 -44.07
C ASP A 182 -14.82 -15.62 -44.52
N LYS A 183 -15.78 -16.03 -43.69
CA LYS A 183 -16.79 -17.05 -44.02
C LYS A 183 -18.05 -16.47 -44.68
N GLY A 184 -18.04 -15.19 -45.04
CA GLY A 184 -19.19 -14.50 -45.66
C GLY A 184 -20.32 -14.12 -44.70
N ILE A 185 -20.11 -14.22 -43.38
CA ILE A 185 -21.19 -13.96 -42.40
C ILE A 185 -21.26 -12.46 -42.09
N ALA A 186 -22.39 -11.84 -42.39
CA ALA A 186 -22.67 -10.45 -42.04
C ALA A 186 -22.90 -10.28 -40.52
N ARG A 187 -21.92 -9.69 -39.85
CA ARG A 187 -21.95 -9.35 -38.42
C ARG A 187 -22.17 -7.87 -38.23
N THR A 188 -21.59 -7.27 -37.20
CA THR A 188 -21.71 -5.85 -36.87
C THR A 188 -20.38 -5.31 -36.40
N TRP A 189 -20.18 -4.00 -36.57
CA TRP A 189 -19.08 -3.29 -35.94
C TRP A 189 -19.28 -3.23 -34.42
N LYS A 190 -18.20 -3.02 -33.67
CA LYS A 190 -18.28 -2.89 -32.21
C LYS A 190 -19.06 -1.65 -31.76
N THR A 191 -18.97 -0.56 -32.52
CA THR A 191 -19.55 0.75 -32.19
C THR A 191 -20.41 1.30 -33.34
N ARG A 192 -21.20 2.34 -33.05
CA ARG A 192 -21.86 3.17 -34.06
C ARG A 192 -20.83 4.04 -34.80
N GLY A 193 -21.24 4.60 -35.94
CA GLY A 193 -20.35 5.38 -36.82
C GLY A 193 -19.74 6.61 -36.15
N ASP A 194 -20.52 7.37 -35.39
CA ASP A 194 -20.05 8.53 -34.63
C ASP A 194 -18.92 8.17 -33.65
N THR A 195 -19.08 7.10 -32.88
CA THR A 195 -18.05 6.59 -31.97
C THR A 195 -16.86 6.01 -32.73
N PHE A 196 -17.08 5.38 -33.88
CA PHE A 196 -15.98 4.91 -34.73
C PHE A 196 -15.09 6.07 -35.19
N MET A 197 -15.67 7.16 -35.69
CA MET A 197 -14.90 8.35 -36.09
C MET A 197 -14.16 9.00 -34.91
N LYS A 198 -14.72 8.97 -33.70
CA LYS A 198 -14.00 9.39 -32.49
C LYS A 198 -12.76 8.54 -32.23
N LEU A 199 -12.82 7.22 -32.46
CA LEU A 199 -11.66 6.33 -32.31
C LEU A 199 -10.62 6.55 -33.42
N VAL A 200 -11.06 6.77 -34.66
CA VAL A 200 -10.18 7.15 -35.78
C VAL A 200 -9.40 8.42 -35.45
N ASN A 201 -10.08 9.47 -34.98
CA ASN A 201 -9.46 10.75 -34.63
C ASN A 201 -8.47 10.63 -33.46
N LYS A 202 -8.64 9.63 -32.59
CA LYS A 202 -7.71 9.31 -31.50
C LYS A 202 -6.54 8.41 -31.93
N GLY A 203 -6.49 7.96 -33.18
CA GLY A 203 -5.47 7.04 -33.67
C GLY A 203 -5.64 5.59 -33.16
N GLU A 204 -6.84 5.23 -32.70
CA GLU A 204 -7.16 3.92 -32.11
C GLU A 204 -7.74 2.91 -33.11
N ILE A 205 -7.85 3.31 -34.38
CA ILE A 205 -8.27 2.44 -35.48
C ILE A 205 -7.09 2.26 -36.43
N GLU A 206 -6.87 1.03 -36.85
CA GLU A 206 -5.85 0.67 -37.82
C GLU A 206 -6.44 -0.31 -38.84
N ALA A 207 -6.12 -0.15 -40.12
CA ALA A 207 -6.52 -1.10 -41.14
C ALA A 207 -5.31 -1.77 -41.77
N LYS A 208 -5.42 -3.08 -41.99
CA LYS A 208 -4.36 -3.88 -42.64
C LYS A 208 -4.92 -4.57 -43.86
N GLN A 209 -4.10 -4.63 -44.92
CA GLN A 209 -4.37 -5.47 -46.08
C GLN A 209 -3.93 -6.90 -45.74
N GLU A 210 -4.90 -7.79 -45.61
CA GLU A 210 -4.68 -9.24 -45.57
C GLU A 210 -5.25 -9.83 -46.87
N ASN A 211 -5.91 -11.00 -46.80
CA ASN A 211 -6.73 -11.50 -47.90
C ASN A 211 -7.83 -10.49 -48.26
N ASN A 212 -8.41 -9.85 -47.25
CA ASN A 212 -9.32 -8.71 -47.35
C ASN A 212 -8.78 -7.55 -46.51
N ILE A 213 -9.33 -6.35 -46.67
CA ILE A 213 -9.02 -5.24 -45.75
C ILE A 213 -9.72 -5.52 -44.42
N VAL A 214 -8.94 -5.62 -43.36
CA VAL A 214 -9.44 -5.84 -42.00
C VAL A 214 -9.24 -4.57 -41.18
N ILE A 215 -10.30 -4.13 -40.53
CA ILE A 215 -10.28 -2.99 -39.61
C ILE A 215 -10.07 -3.52 -38.19
N TYR A 216 -9.07 -2.99 -37.52
CA TYR A 216 -8.69 -3.30 -36.16
C TYR A 216 -8.91 -2.10 -35.25
N GLU A 217 -9.26 -2.40 -34.00
CA GLU A 217 -9.17 -1.45 -32.89
C GLU A 217 -7.90 -1.75 -32.11
N LYS A 218 -7.13 -0.71 -31.81
CA LYS A 218 -6.00 -0.75 -30.89
C LYS A 218 -6.56 -0.80 -29.47
N LEU A 219 -6.42 -1.96 -28.84
CA LEU A 219 -6.68 -2.07 -27.41
C LEU A 219 -5.39 -1.75 -26.68
N ARG A 220 -5.42 -0.68 -25.88
CA ARG A 220 -4.31 -0.27 -25.02
C ARG A 220 -4.14 -1.23 -23.85
N GLU A 221 -2.94 -1.25 -23.27
CA GLU A 221 -2.59 -2.00 -22.06
C GLU A 221 -3.44 -1.52 -20.87
N ASP A 222 -4.70 -1.92 -20.85
CA ASP A 222 -5.68 -1.55 -19.85
C ASP A 222 -6.45 -2.79 -19.40
N GLN A 223 -6.63 -2.90 -18.10
CA GLN A 223 -7.27 -4.02 -17.44
C GLN A 223 -8.38 -3.49 -16.56
N VAL A 224 -9.56 -4.10 -16.67
CA VAL A 224 -10.58 -3.95 -15.63
C VAL A 224 -10.05 -4.58 -14.33
N ILE A 225 -9.68 -3.73 -13.38
CA ILE A 225 -9.20 -4.15 -12.07
C ILE A 225 -10.41 -4.64 -11.26
N LYS A 226 -10.39 -5.93 -10.90
CA LYS A 226 -11.45 -6.55 -10.10
C LYS A 226 -11.16 -6.36 -8.61
N THR A 227 -12.22 -6.32 -7.81
CA THR A 227 -12.14 -6.28 -6.33
C THR A 227 -11.90 -7.66 -5.70
N HIS A 228 -11.72 -8.72 -6.49
CA HIS A 228 -11.43 -10.06 -5.99
C HIS A 228 -10.10 -10.55 -6.58
N TRP A 229 -9.07 -10.56 -5.75
CA TRP A 229 -7.68 -10.82 -6.10
C TRP A 229 -7.32 -12.25 -5.73
N ILE A 230 -7.14 -13.11 -6.74
CA ILE A 230 -7.05 -14.58 -6.58
C ILE A 230 -5.79 -15.20 -7.20
N LYS A 231 -4.80 -14.39 -7.57
CA LYS A 231 -3.56 -14.90 -8.15
C LYS A 231 -2.82 -15.77 -7.12
N LYS A 232 -2.16 -16.82 -7.60
CA LYS A 232 -1.37 -17.72 -6.73
C LYS A 232 -0.25 -16.96 -6.03
N GLU A 233 0.29 -15.95 -6.70
CA GLU A 233 1.30 -15.01 -6.24
C GLU A 233 0.90 -14.22 -4.98
N TYR A 234 -0.41 -14.10 -4.69
CA TYR A 234 -0.88 -13.46 -3.46
C TYR A 234 -0.79 -14.36 -2.22
N HIS A 235 -0.37 -15.62 -2.37
CA HIS A 235 -0.26 -16.54 -1.25
C HIS A 235 0.78 -16.08 -0.21
N ALA A 236 0.32 -15.78 1.02
CA ALA A 236 1.14 -15.17 2.07
C ALA A 236 2.31 -16.06 2.53
N TYR A 237 2.12 -17.39 2.61
CA TYR A 237 3.22 -18.29 2.96
C TYR A 237 4.31 -18.36 1.86
N HIS A 238 3.94 -18.68 0.62
CA HIS A 238 4.92 -18.87 -0.46
C HIS A 238 5.62 -17.57 -0.86
N PHE A 239 4.88 -16.47 -0.95
CA PHE A 239 5.39 -15.20 -1.48
C PHE A 239 5.55 -14.10 -0.41
N GLY A 240 5.26 -14.43 0.84
CA GLY A 240 5.66 -13.65 2.02
C GLY A 240 6.70 -14.43 2.83
N THR A 241 6.28 -15.45 3.59
CA THR A 241 7.15 -16.16 4.56
C THR A 241 8.36 -16.82 3.90
N LYS A 242 8.14 -17.68 2.90
CA LYS A 242 9.21 -18.41 2.21
C LYS A 242 10.15 -17.49 1.44
N LEU A 243 9.59 -16.48 0.79
CA LEU A 243 10.37 -15.46 0.10
C LEU A 243 11.26 -14.70 1.07
N LEU A 244 10.75 -14.29 2.23
CA LEU A 244 11.55 -13.61 3.25
C LEU A 244 12.63 -14.54 3.83
N GLU A 245 12.29 -15.80 4.12
CA GLU A 245 13.25 -16.82 4.57
C GLU A 245 14.41 -16.97 3.57
N GLN A 246 14.12 -16.97 2.26
CA GLN A 246 15.13 -17.03 1.20
C GLN A 246 16.02 -15.78 1.16
N VAL A 247 15.41 -14.58 1.24
CA VAL A 247 16.17 -13.32 1.26
C VAL A 247 17.10 -13.26 2.47
N LEU A 248 16.61 -13.60 3.67
CA LEU A 248 17.37 -13.49 4.91
C LEU A 248 18.30 -14.68 5.16
N GLY A 249 18.03 -15.83 4.55
CA GLY A 249 18.70 -17.10 4.83
C GLY A 249 18.28 -17.74 6.16
N ARG A 250 17.22 -17.24 6.80
CA ARG A 250 16.70 -17.75 8.08
C ARG A 250 15.23 -17.40 8.30
N LYS A 251 14.58 -18.13 9.20
CA LYS A 251 13.28 -17.74 9.75
C LYS A 251 13.48 -16.56 10.70
N ALA A 252 12.81 -15.45 10.44
CA ALA A 252 12.97 -14.24 11.24
C ALA A 252 11.65 -13.51 11.56
N PHE A 253 10.60 -13.69 10.74
CA PHE A 253 9.38 -12.89 10.87
C PHE A 253 8.13 -13.75 10.68
N SER A 254 7.10 -13.45 11.47
CA SER A 254 5.80 -14.12 11.39
C SER A 254 4.86 -13.32 10.49
N PHE A 255 4.21 -14.00 9.54
CA PHE A 255 3.14 -13.42 8.70
C PHE A 255 3.51 -12.17 7.85
N PRO A 256 4.67 -12.13 7.16
CA PRO A 256 4.92 -11.04 6.22
C PRO A 256 3.90 -11.07 5.07
N LYS A 257 3.46 -9.90 4.60
CA LYS A 257 2.60 -9.78 3.41
C LYS A 257 3.27 -10.37 2.18
N SER A 258 2.46 -10.89 1.24
CA SER A 258 2.96 -11.31 -0.07
C SER A 258 3.59 -10.11 -0.80
N LEU A 259 4.80 -10.31 -1.33
CA LEU A 259 5.48 -9.31 -2.15
C LEU A 259 4.60 -8.87 -3.33
N TYR A 260 3.94 -9.82 -4.00
CA TYR A 260 3.19 -9.54 -5.22
C TYR A 260 1.86 -8.84 -4.98
N ALA A 261 1.25 -9.05 -3.81
CA ALA A 261 0.06 -8.29 -3.42
C ALA A 261 0.39 -6.80 -3.25
N VAL A 262 1.53 -6.50 -2.60
CA VAL A 262 2.01 -5.13 -2.45
C VAL A 262 2.49 -4.56 -3.79
N LEU A 263 3.26 -5.32 -4.57
CA LEU A 263 3.74 -4.91 -5.89
C LEU A 263 2.60 -4.51 -6.84
N ASP A 264 1.55 -5.34 -6.95
CA ASP A 264 0.40 -5.04 -7.81
C ASP A 264 -0.37 -3.81 -7.31
N THR A 265 -0.42 -3.59 -5.99
CA THR A 265 -1.01 -2.39 -5.39
C THR A 265 -0.22 -1.14 -5.79
N LEU A 266 1.11 -1.18 -5.68
CA LEU A 266 1.97 -0.06 -6.08
C LEU A 266 1.89 0.22 -7.59
N LYS A 267 1.83 -0.82 -8.43
CA LYS A 267 1.64 -0.68 -9.88
C LYS A 267 0.38 0.10 -10.23
N LEU A 268 -0.70 -0.06 -9.46
CA LEU A 268 -1.95 0.65 -9.67
C LEU A 268 -1.92 2.10 -9.16
N MET A 269 -1.25 2.34 -8.03
CA MET A 269 -1.42 3.56 -7.24
C MET A 269 -0.26 4.55 -7.33
N THR A 270 0.84 4.22 -8.01
CA THR A 270 2.08 5.02 -7.97
C THR A 270 2.70 5.25 -9.35
N SER A 271 3.03 6.50 -9.65
CA SER A 271 3.83 6.90 -10.81
C SER A 271 5.33 6.85 -10.50
N ASP A 272 6.16 7.04 -11.52
CA ASP A 272 7.60 6.75 -11.49
C ASP A 272 8.41 7.57 -10.48
N ASN A 273 7.91 8.69 -9.95
CA ASN A 273 8.63 9.55 -9.00
C ASN A 273 7.88 9.76 -7.68
N ASP A 274 6.84 8.97 -7.42
CA ASP A 274 6.03 9.12 -6.21
C ASP A 274 6.76 8.66 -4.95
N ILE A 275 6.31 9.16 -3.80
CA ILE A 275 6.79 8.75 -2.47
C ILE A 275 5.77 7.79 -1.86
N ILE A 276 6.24 6.62 -1.43
CA ILE A 276 5.45 5.57 -0.82
C ILE A 276 5.73 5.55 0.68
N LEU A 277 4.72 5.83 1.49
CA LEU A 277 4.83 5.78 2.95
C LEU A 277 4.14 4.53 3.49
N ASP A 278 4.88 3.71 4.24
CA ASP A 278 4.33 2.62 5.03
C ASP A 278 4.70 2.76 6.50
N PHE A 279 3.75 3.25 7.30
CA PHE A 279 3.93 3.46 8.74
C PHE A 279 3.53 2.26 9.61
N HIS A 280 3.37 1.08 9.00
CA HIS A 280 3.36 -0.23 9.65
C HIS A 280 4.22 -1.19 8.83
N ALA A 281 5.51 -0.87 8.72
CA ALA A 281 6.38 -1.53 7.75
C ALA A 281 6.59 -3.03 8.00
N GLY A 282 6.54 -3.48 9.26
CA GLY A 282 6.76 -4.86 9.65
C GLY A 282 8.07 -5.39 9.09
N SER A 283 7.99 -6.46 8.30
CA SER A 283 9.16 -7.05 7.64
C SER A 283 9.77 -6.22 6.51
N GLY A 284 9.23 -5.05 6.16
CA GLY A 284 9.72 -4.20 5.08
C GLY A 284 9.28 -4.63 3.67
N THR A 285 8.11 -5.28 3.54
CA THR A 285 7.60 -5.75 2.23
C THR A 285 7.38 -4.60 1.24
N THR A 286 6.90 -3.44 1.70
CA THR A 286 6.65 -2.27 0.85
C THR A 286 7.92 -1.70 0.23
N GLY A 287 9.02 -1.64 0.99
CA GLY A 287 10.34 -1.25 0.46
C GLY A 287 10.83 -2.22 -0.60
N HIS A 288 10.77 -3.53 -0.32
CA HIS A 288 11.12 -4.57 -1.29
C HIS A 288 10.30 -4.43 -2.58
N ALA A 289 8.98 -4.29 -2.49
CA ALA A 289 8.11 -4.14 -3.65
C ALA A 289 8.46 -2.89 -4.48
N THR A 290 8.80 -1.78 -3.81
CA THR A 290 9.21 -0.54 -4.48
C THR A 290 10.51 -0.72 -5.26
N LEU A 291 11.52 -1.33 -4.64
CA LEU A 291 12.81 -1.61 -5.29
C LEU A 291 12.65 -2.49 -6.53
N VAL A 292 11.85 -3.56 -6.41
CA VAL A 292 11.54 -4.45 -7.54
C VAL A 292 10.80 -3.69 -8.64
N LEU A 293 9.81 -2.85 -8.28
CA LEU A 293 9.05 -2.09 -9.26
C LEU A 293 9.93 -1.11 -10.05
N ASN A 294 10.76 -0.32 -9.36
CA ASN A 294 11.70 0.61 -10.00
C ASN A 294 12.66 -0.12 -10.95
N LYS A 295 13.14 -1.31 -10.57
CA LYS A 295 13.97 -2.14 -11.45
C LYS A 295 13.17 -2.68 -12.65
N GLU A 296 11.91 -3.05 -12.47
CA GLU A 296 11.05 -3.60 -13.53
C GLU A 296 10.66 -2.56 -14.59
N ASP A 297 10.38 -1.32 -14.19
CA ASP A 297 9.85 -0.28 -15.08
C ASP A 297 10.79 0.91 -15.33
N GLY A 298 11.97 0.94 -14.69
CA GLY A 298 12.92 2.05 -14.78
C GLY A 298 12.50 3.28 -13.98
N GLY A 299 11.49 3.16 -13.12
CA GLY A 299 11.04 4.23 -12.24
C GLY A 299 12.03 4.57 -11.13
N ASN A 300 11.73 5.66 -10.43
CA ASN A 300 12.52 6.26 -9.37
C ASN A 300 11.63 6.60 -8.16
N ARG A 301 10.71 5.69 -7.83
CA ARG A 301 9.82 5.81 -6.66
C ARG A 301 10.65 5.77 -5.40
N LYS A 302 10.32 6.63 -4.45
CA LYS A 302 10.97 6.66 -3.12
C LYS A 302 10.06 5.99 -2.12
N PHE A 303 10.62 5.42 -1.05
CA PHE A 303 9.81 4.88 0.02
C PHE A 303 10.31 5.33 1.40
N ILE A 304 9.36 5.44 2.34
CA ILE A 304 9.60 5.71 3.75
C ILE A 304 8.90 4.60 4.53
N LEU A 305 9.67 3.89 5.37
CA LEU A 305 9.17 2.81 6.22
C LEU A 305 9.27 3.25 7.68
N ILE A 306 8.18 3.14 8.43
CA ILE A 306 8.17 3.39 9.88
C ILE A 306 7.78 2.09 10.58
N GLU A 307 8.59 1.71 11.57
CA GLU A 307 8.40 0.54 12.42
C GLU A 307 8.85 0.90 13.84
N GLN A 308 8.19 0.33 14.85
CA GLN A 308 8.39 0.65 16.26
C GLN A 308 8.94 -0.52 17.09
N LEU A 309 8.89 -1.75 16.58
CA LEU A 309 9.40 -2.93 17.27
C LEU A 309 10.85 -3.19 16.86
N ASP A 310 11.79 -3.18 17.81
CA ASP A 310 13.22 -3.31 17.54
C ASP A 310 13.56 -4.55 16.67
N GLU A 311 12.97 -5.70 16.99
CA GLU A 311 13.13 -6.94 16.20
C GLU A 311 12.65 -6.78 14.74
N HIS A 312 11.54 -6.06 14.54
CA HIS A 312 11.00 -5.80 13.20
C HIS A 312 11.86 -4.77 12.45
N ILE A 313 12.37 -3.74 13.15
CA ILE A 313 13.26 -2.73 12.57
C ILE A 313 14.51 -3.41 11.99
N GLU A 314 15.16 -4.29 12.75
CA GLU A 314 16.34 -5.04 12.29
C GLU A 314 16.04 -5.87 11.04
N ILE A 315 14.91 -6.59 11.04
CA ILE A 315 14.47 -7.41 9.89
C ILE A 315 14.17 -6.53 8.66
N CYS A 316 13.51 -5.40 8.86
CA CYS A 316 13.16 -4.46 7.80
C CYS A 316 14.41 -3.89 7.13
N ILE A 317 15.40 -3.46 7.92
CA ILE A 317 16.69 -2.96 7.43
C ILE A 317 17.42 -4.07 6.66
N GLU A 318 17.59 -5.26 7.27
CA GLU A 318 18.33 -6.35 6.65
C GLU A 318 17.68 -6.81 5.34
N ARG A 319 16.35 -6.94 5.30
CA ARG A 319 15.61 -7.33 4.09
C ARG A 319 15.92 -6.38 2.95
N ASN A 320 15.71 -5.07 3.14
CA ASN A 320 15.85 -4.09 2.06
C ASN A 320 17.30 -3.94 1.60
N GLN A 321 18.27 -3.98 2.52
CA GLN A 321 19.70 -3.99 2.16
C GLN A 321 20.11 -5.24 1.37
N LYS A 322 19.57 -6.42 1.71
CA LYS A 322 19.84 -7.65 0.96
C LYS A 322 19.20 -7.63 -0.41
N VAL A 323 17.98 -7.11 -0.55
CA VAL A 323 17.32 -6.95 -1.86
C VAL A 323 18.13 -6.05 -2.79
N LEU A 324 18.60 -4.88 -2.31
CA LEU A 324 19.48 -4.01 -3.09
C LEU A 324 20.70 -4.76 -3.65
N LYS A 325 21.36 -5.56 -2.80
CA LYS A 325 22.54 -6.35 -3.18
C LYS A 325 22.19 -7.49 -4.15
N GLN A 326 21.18 -8.30 -3.83
CA GLN A 326 20.77 -9.47 -4.60
C GLN A 326 20.27 -9.09 -5.99
N GLU A 327 19.54 -7.97 -6.09
CA GLU A 327 19.00 -7.46 -7.34
C GLU A 327 19.97 -6.55 -8.10
N SER A 328 21.18 -6.31 -7.57
CA SER A 328 22.17 -5.39 -8.16
C SER A 328 21.61 -3.98 -8.41
N ILE A 329 20.77 -3.49 -7.49
CA ILE A 329 20.19 -2.15 -7.53
C ILE A 329 21.16 -1.18 -6.87
N VAL A 330 21.58 -0.15 -7.60
CA VAL A 330 22.48 0.90 -7.10
C VAL A 330 21.62 2.04 -6.56
N ASP A 331 21.26 1.95 -5.28
CA ASP A 331 20.46 2.96 -4.58
C ASP A 331 20.85 3.03 -3.09
N ASN A 332 20.39 4.07 -2.38
CA ASN A 332 20.68 4.30 -0.98
C ASN A 332 19.50 3.90 -0.09
N PHE A 333 19.80 3.18 1.00
CA PHE A 333 18.86 2.94 2.08
C PHE A 333 19.39 3.57 3.37
N ILE A 334 18.68 4.59 3.86
CA ILE A 334 19.07 5.33 5.06
C ILE A 334 18.17 4.91 6.21
N TYR A 335 18.77 4.61 7.36
CA TYR A 335 18.06 4.32 8.60
C TYR A 335 18.20 5.50 9.55
N LEU A 336 17.06 5.97 10.07
CA LEU A 336 16.96 7.03 11.07
C LEU A 336 16.18 6.51 12.27
N LYS A 337 16.51 7.03 13.46
CA LYS A 337 15.76 6.78 14.69
C LYS A 337 15.46 8.10 15.39
N LEU A 338 14.30 8.18 16.06
CA LEU A 338 13.99 9.33 16.89
C LEU A 338 14.95 9.37 18.07
N SER A 339 15.51 10.55 18.36
CA SER A 339 16.34 10.75 19.54
C SER A 339 15.46 10.67 20.80
N LYS A 340 15.71 9.66 21.64
CA LYS A 340 14.94 9.40 22.86
C LYS A 340 15.28 10.45 23.92
N TRP A 341 14.26 10.86 24.66
CA TRP A 341 14.43 11.61 25.90
C TRP A 341 13.69 10.93 27.05
N ASN A 342 12.44 11.29 27.36
CA ASN A 342 11.69 10.57 28.40
C ASN A 342 11.45 9.09 28.05
N GLU A 343 11.59 8.66 26.79
CA GLU A 343 11.60 7.23 26.46
C GLU A 343 12.80 6.50 27.10
N GLU A 344 13.97 7.13 27.25
CA GLU A 344 15.09 6.53 27.99
C GLU A 344 14.74 6.32 29.47
N ALA A 345 14.08 7.31 30.09
CA ALA A 345 13.62 7.21 31.46
C ALA A 345 12.64 6.05 31.63
N LYS A 346 11.66 5.94 30.73
CA LYS A 346 10.69 4.84 30.72
C LYS A 346 11.38 3.48 30.58
N GLU A 347 12.34 3.34 29.67
CA GLU A 347 13.10 2.10 29.53
C GLU A 347 13.89 1.74 30.79
N LYS A 348 14.51 2.74 31.44
CA LYS A 348 15.20 2.55 32.72
C LYS A 348 14.23 2.06 33.79
N ILE A 349 13.06 2.68 33.93
CA ILE A 349 12.01 2.28 34.88
C ILE A 349 11.58 0.82 34.62
N LEU A 350 11.36 0.44 33.36
CA LEU A 350 10.92 -0.91 33.01
C LEU A 350 11.98 -1.98 33.33
N LYS A 351 13.27 -1.66 33.20
CA LYS A 351 14.41 -2.58 33.46
C LYS A 351 14.70 -2.80 34.95
N VAL A 352 14.21 -1.95 35.84
CA VAL A 352 14.40 -2.07 37.30
C VAL A 352 13.84 -3.40 37.84
N LYS A 353 14.55 -4.04 38.78
CA LYS A 353 14.19 -5.36 39.32
C LYS A 353 13.51 -5.32 40.69
N ASN A 354 13.58 -4.19 41.40
CA ASN A 354 13.03 -4.05 42.75
C ASN A 354 12.75 -2.58 43.11
N LEU A 355 11.98 -2.36 44.18
CA LEU A 355 11.59 -1.03 44.63
C LEU A 355 12.79 -0.15 45.01
N ASN A 356 13.85 -0.69 45.60
CA ASN A 356 15.01 0.10 46.03
C ASN A 356 15.74 0.73 44.83
N GLU A 357 15.91 -0.02 43.74
CA GLU A 357 16.42 0.51 42.48
C GLU A 357 15.50 1.58 41.88
N LEU A 358 14.17 1.39 41.97
CA LEU A 358 13.19 2.35 41.46
C LEU A 358 13.26 3.69 42.23
N ILE A 359 13.40 3.62 43.56
CA ILE A 359 13.56 4.79 44.42
C ILE A 359 14.87 5.52 44.10
N LYS A 360 15.98 4.80 43.91
CA LYS A 360 17.26 5.41 43.51
C LYS A 360 17.16 6.11 42.16
N LEU A 361 16.40 5.54 41.22
CA LEU A 361 16.18 6.14 39.90
C LEU A 361 15.38 7.45 39.98
N PHE A 362 14.54 7.64 41.01
CA PHE A 362 13.70 8.84 41.13
C PHE A 362 14.50 10.15 41.12
N ASP A 363 15.69 10.18 41.73
CA ASP A 363 16.51 11.37 41.80
C ASP A 363 17.03 11.75 40.40
N GLU A 364 17.45 10.77 39.60
CA GLU A 364 17.81 10.98 38.21
C GLU A 364 16.61 11.43 37.36
N LEU A 365 15.42 10.83 37.56
CA LEU A 365 14.19 11.23 36.86
C LEU A 365 13.84 12.69 37.11
N TYR A 366 13.99 13.13 38.35
CA TYR A 366 13.69 14.51 38.75
C TYR A 366 14.71 15.52 38.21
N GLU A 367 16.00 15.19 38.22
CA GLU A 367 17.06 16.11 37.82
C GLU A 367 17.22 16.23 36.30
N ARG A 368 17.01 15.13 35.56
CA ARG A 368 17.33 15.05 34.13
C ARG A 368 16.12 15.06 33.21
N TYR A 369 15.02 14.43 33.58
CA TYR A 369 13.91 14.15 32.68
C TYR A 369 12.72 15.09 32.91
N PHE A 370 11.85 15.23 31.91
CA PHE A 370 10.67 16.08 32.04
C PHE A 370 9.57 15.33 32.78
N LEU A 371 9.20 15.82 33.96
CA LEU A 371 8.04 15.32 34.70
C LEU A 371 6.81 16.15 34.38
N ASN A 372 5.64 15.52 34.46
CA ASN A 372 4.37 16.21 34.33
C ASN A 372 4.24 17.30 35.42
N TYR A 373 3.80 18.49 35.03
CA TYR A 373 3.71 19.66 35.92
C TYR A 373 2.80 19.43 37.15
N ASN A 374 1.88 18.47 37.09
CA ASN A 374 1.00 18.10 38.20
C ASN A 374 1.68 17.19 39.25
N VAL A 375 2.88 16.68 38.97
CA VAL A 375 3.59 15.78 39.88
C VAL A 375 4.19 16.58 41.03
N LYS A 376 3.69 16.34 42.24
CA LYS A 376 4.26 16.91 43.47
C LYS A 376 5.49 16.09 43.89
N THR A 377 6.62 16.32 43.23
CA THR A 377 7.85 15.53 43.37
C THR A 377 8.34 15.41 44.82
N LYS A 378 8.32 16.52 45.58
CA LYS A 378 8.68 16.55 47.00
C LYS A 378 7.76 15.66 47.85
N GLU A 379 6.46 15.78 47.66
CA GLU A 379 5.46 14.97 48.37
C GLU A 379 5.62 13.48 48.03
N PHE A 380 5.87 13.16 46.76
CA PHE A 380 6.12 11.80 46.34
C PHE A 380 7.36 11.20 47.01
N LYS A 381 8.50 11.92 46.95
CA LYS A 381 9.78 11.49 47.52
C LYS A 381 9.74 11.35 49.05
N GLU A 382 9.12 12.31 49.73
CA GLU A 382 9.17 12.38 51.20
C GLU A 382 8.09 11.55 51.88
N LYS A 383 6.91 11.39 51.25
CA LYS A 383 5.73 10.74 51.83
C LYS A 383 5.29 9.50 51.07
N ILE A 384 4.85 9.64 49.82
CA ILE A 384 4.14 8.57 49.08
C ILE A 384 4.99 7.30 48.96
N ILE A 385 6.29 7.42 48.63
CA ILE A 385 7.21 6.28 48.54
C ILE A 385 7.30 5.49 49.87
N LYS A 386 7.09 6.15 51.01
CA LYS A 386 7.19 5.54 52.34
C LYS A 386 5.89 4.88 52.81
N GLU A 387 4.76 5.26 52.22
CA GLU A 387 3.44 4.76 52.59
C GLU A 387 3.30 3.25 52.37
N GLU A 388 2.64 2.57 53.31
CA GLU A 388 2.37 1.13 53.18
C GLU A 388 1.53 0.81 51.93
N GLY A 389 0.58 1.68 51.57
CA GLY A 389 -0.26 1.49 50.41
C GLY A 389 0.55 1.36 49.12
N PHE A 390 1.53 2.26 48.93
CA PHE A 390 2.43 2.22 47.78
C PHE A 390 3.35 0.99 47.80
N LYS A 391 3.89 0.64 48.97
CA LYS A 391 4.77 -0.54 49.13
C LYS A 391 4.06 -1.88 48.89
N LYS A 392 2.73 -1.94 49.11
CA LYS A 392 1.90 -3.12 48.86
C LYS A 392 1.56 -3.34 47.38
N LEU A 393 1.75 -2.33 46.52
CA LEU A 393 1.57 -2.47 45.08
C LEU A 393 2.59 -3.46 44.49
N SER A 394 2.21 -4.14 43.41
CA SER A 394 3.17 -4.93 42.64
C SER A 394 4.24 -4.03 42.03
N LEU A 395 5.43 -4.59 41.74
CA LEU A 395 6.49 -3.83 41.10
C LEU A 395 6.04 -3.20 39.76
N ASP A 396 5.18 -3.90 39.00
CA ASP A 396 4.64 -3.38 37.74
C ASP A 396 3.71 -2.19 37.96
N GLN A 397 2.89 -2.22 39.02
CA GLN A 397 2.06 -1.08 39.42
C GLN A 397 2.91 0.10 39.89
N GLN A 398 3.98 -0.17 40.65
CA GLN A 398 4.93 0.86 41.09
C GLN A 398 5.64 1.50 39.88
N LYS A 399 6.13 0.69 38.94
CA LYS A 399 6.74 1.17 37.68
C LYS A 399 5.75 2.00 36.86
N LYS A 400 4.49 1.56 36.76
CA LYS A 400 3.46 2.30 36.03
C LYS A 400 3.24 3.70 36.61
N LEU A 401 3.19 3.83 37.93
CA LEU A 401 3.08 5.15 38.59
C LEU A 401 4.28 6.06 38.27
N PHE A 402 5.50 5.51 38.23
CA PHE A 402 6.69 6.26 37.85
C PHE A 402 6.64 6.70 36.37
N ILE A 403 6.16 5.83 35.47
CA ILE A 403 6.00 6.17 34.06
C ILE A 403 4.94 7.27 33.87
N GLU A 404 3.84 7.22 34.62
CA GLU A 404 2.80 8.25 34.61
C GLU A 404 3.28 9.63 35.10
N MET A 405 4.42 9.69 35.80
CA MET A 405 5.04 10.97 36.17
C MET A 405 5.80 11.63 35.02
N LEU A 406 6.20 10.88 33.99
CA LEU A 406 6.91 11.44 32.86
C LEU A 406 5.95 12.28 32.00
N ASP A 407 6.44 13.40 31.47
CA ASP A 407 5.71 14.12 30.43
C ASP A 407 5.76 13.33 29.11
N MET A 408 4.63 12.73 28.76
CA MET A 408 4.48 11.92 27.55
C MET A 408 4.58 12.74 26.25
N ASN A 409 4.55 14.08 26.32
CA ASN A 409 4.83 14.94 25.16
C ASN A 409 6.33 15.16 24.92
N GLN A 410 7.18 14.75 25.87
CA GLN A 410 8.64 14.93 25.83
C GLN A 410 9.37 13.58 25.76
N MET A 411 8.74 12.57 25.15
CA MET A 411 9.33 11.22 24.99
C MET A 411 10.56 11.23 24.08
N TYR A 412 10.59 12.15 23.11
CA TYR A 412 11.64 12.30 22.12
C TYR A 412 12.03 13.77 22.00
N VAL A 413 13.25 14.03 21.53
CA VAL A 413 13.74 15.40 21.33
C VAL A 413 12.96 16.08 20.21
N ASN A 414 12.39 17.26 20.50
CA ASN A 414 11.69 18.06 19.49
C ASN A 414 12.70 18.66 18.50
N PHE A 415 12.34 18.67 17.21
CA PHE A 415 13.21 19.22 16.16
C PHE A 415 13.58 20.70 16.41
N SER A 416 12.68 21.48 16.99
CA SER A 416 12.91 22.89 17.36
C SER A 416 13.95 23.06 18.48
N GLU A 417 14.21 22.01 19.26
CA GLU A 417 15.18 22.05 20.36
C GLU A 417 16.46 21.26 20.05
N ARG A 418 16.68 20.85 18.80
CA ARG A 418 17.84 20.02 18.41
C ARG A 418 19.21 20.64 18.75
N GLU A 419 19.29 21.97 18.82
CA GLU A 419 20.51 22.71 19.17
C GLU A 419 20.69 22.89 20.69
N ASP A 420 19.70 22.49 21.49
CA ASP A 420 19.78 22.58 22.95
C ASP A 420 20.82 21.58 23.47
N LYS A 421 21.86 22.13 24.10
CA LYS A 421 22.99 21.36 24.65
C LYS A 421 22.56 20.33 25.69
N LYS A 422 21.39 20.49 26.32
CA LYS A 422 20.87 19.52 27.31
C LYS A 422 20.65 18.13 26.73
N TYR A 423 20.39 18.02 25.43
CA TYR A 423 20.12 16.75 24.76
C TYR A 423 21.38 16.04 24.26
N HIS A 424 22.54 16.67 24.33
CA HIS A 424 23.84 16.10 23.94
C HIS A 424 23.84 15.50 22.51
N LEU A 425 23.09 16.11 21.58
CA LEU A 425 23.10 15.70 20.18
C LEU A 425 24.42 16.08 19.50
N SER A 426 24.95 15.19 18.65
CA SER A 426 26.15 15.47 17.88
C SER A 426 25.88 16.48 16.78
N SER A 427 26.93 17.18 16.30
CA SER A 427 26.83 18.06 15.14
C SER A 427 26.36 17.31 13.89
N GLU A 428 26.76 16.05 13.74
CA GLU A 428 26.33 15.17 12.66
C GLU A 428 24.82 14.87 12.75
N ASP A 429 24.29 14.54 13.93
CA ASP A 429 22.87 14.23 14.13
C ASP A 429 21.97 15.46 13.89
N ILE A 430 22.42 16.64 14.32
CA ILE A 430 21.72 17.91 14.07
C ILE A 430 21.65 18.16 12.58
N LYS A 431 22.78 18.07 11.87
CA LYS A 431 22.84 18.27 10.42
C LYS A 431 22.01 17.25 9.65
N LEU A 432 22.04 15.98 10.06
CA LEU A 432 21.24 14.91 9.43
C LEU A 432 19.74 15.18 9.61
N SER A 433 19.33 15.63 10.80
CA SER A 433 17.94 16.01 11.07
C SER A 433 17.52 17.18 10.20
N GLU A 434 18.37 18.20 10.03
CA GLU A 434 18.09 19.34 9.15
C GLU A 434 17.93 18.93 7.69
N GLN A 435 18.78 18.02 7.21
CA GLN A 435 18.68 17.48 5.85
C GLN A 435 17.41 16.66 5.62
N PHE A 436 16.88 16.01 6.66
CA PHE A 436 15.65 15.23 6.55
C PHE A 436 14.40 16.10 6.42
N TYR A 437 14.38 17.27 7.07
CA TYR A 437 13.24 18.19 7.07
C TYR A 437 13.30 19.28 5.97
N GLN A 438 14.40 19.37 5.22
CA GLN A 438 14.53 20.18 4.00
C GLN A 438 14.02 19.40 2.78
#